data_AF-A0A929L6W2-F1
#
_entry.id   AF-A0A929L6W2-F1
#
_cell.length_a   1.000
_cell.length_b   1.000
_cell.length_c   1.000
_cell.angle_alpha   90.00
_cell.angle_beta   90.00
_cell.angle_gamma   90.00
#
_symmetry.space_group_name_H-M   'P 1'
#
loop_
_entity.id
_entity.type
_entity.pdbx_description
1 polymer ?
#
loop_
_entity_poly.entity_id
_entity_poly.type
_entity_poly.pdbx_seq_one_letter_code
_entity_poly.pdbx_strand_id
1 'polypeptide(L)' 'MAEHKIFAMAVADVYPHYVAKAERKQRTKQEVDRIIEWLTGYDSAGPKKVLRD' A
#
# COMPACT_ATOMS: atom_id res chain seq x y z
N MET A 1 -5.19 -26.30 6.42
CA MET A 1 -4.12 -25.38 6.85
C MET A 1 -4.80 -24.11 7.33
N ALA A 2 -4.44 -23.58 8.49
CA ALA A 2 -5.05 -22.33 8.96
C ALA A 2 -4.64 -21.20 8.00
N GLU A 3 -5.61 -20.53 7.41
CA GLU A 3 -5.38 -19.41 6.51
C GLU A 3 -4.65 -18.29 7.28
N HIS A 4 -3.52 -17.83 6.75
CA HIS A 4 -2.80 -16.72 7.37
C HIS A 4 -3.61 -15.44 7.21
N LYS A 5 -3.99 -14.83 8.34
CA LYS A 5 -4.81 -13.60 8.40
C LYS A 5 -4.32 -12.45 7.51
N ILE A 6 -3.02 -12.43 7.19
CA ILE A 6 -2.41 -11.46 6.29
C ILE A 6 -3.01 -11.53 4.88
N PHE A 7 -3.39 -12.72 4.39
CA PHE A 7 -3.98 -12.87 3.06
C PHE A 7 -5.44 -12.40 3.00
N ALA A 8 -6.11 -12.27 4.16
CA ALA A 8 -7.48 -11.78 4.26
C ALA A 8 -7.57 -10.27 4.55
N MET A 9 -6.44 -9.59 4.80
CA MET A 9 -6.42 -8.18 5.16
C MET A 9 -6.47 -7.31 3.91
N ALA A 10 -7.32 -6.28 3.93
CA ALA A 10 -7.36 -5.31 2.84
C ALA A 10 -6.06 -4.50 2.80
N VAL A 11 -5.54 -4.25 1.60
CA VAL A 11 -4.34 -3.41 1.42
C VAL A 11 -4.60 -1.99 1.92
N ALA A 12 -5.86 -1.53 1.87
CA ALA A 12 -6.30 -0.25 2.41
C ALA A 12 -6.02 -0.09 3.91
N ASP A 13 -6.11 -1.16 4.69
CA ASP A 13 -5.85 -1.14 6.14
C ASP A 13 -4.34 -1.04 6.43
N VAL A 14 -3.51 -1.62 5.57
CA VAL A 14 -2.05 -1.66 5.75
C VAL A 14 -1.36 -0.41 5.19
N TYR A 15 -1.92 0.17 4.14
CA TYR A 15 -1.32 1.28 3.39
C TYR A 15 -0.97 2.51 4.27
N PRO A 16 -1.82 2.99 5.19
CA PRO A 16 -1.48 4.08 6.11
C PRO A 16 -0.21 3.81 6.93
N HIS A 17 0.03 2.55 7.30
CA HIS A 17 1.22 2.16 8.06
C HIS A 17 2.50 2.23 7.22
N TYR A 18 2.44 1.99 5.90
CA TYR A 18 3.58 2.19 5.01
C TYR A 18 3.94 3.67 4.89
N VAL A 19 2.94 4.54 4.73
CA VAL A 19 3.14 5.99 4.65
C VAL A 19 3.74 6.52 5.96
N ALA A 20 3.17 6.16 7.11
CA ALA A 20 3.70 6.57 8.41
C ALA A 20 5.15 6.10 8.63
N LYS A 21 5.50 4.89 8.16
CA LYS A 21 6.88 4.38 8.22
C LYS A 21 7.82 5.15 7.29
N ALA A 22 7.35 5.55 6.11
CA ALA A 22 8.11 6.35 5.16
C ALA A 22 8.39 7.75 5.72
N GLU A 23 7.37 8.41 6.28
CA GLU A 23 7.48 9.74 6.90
C GLU A 23 8.50 9.74 8.06
N ARG A 24 8.47 8.72 8.91
CA ARG A 24 9.48 8.52 9.98
C ARG A 24 10.91 8.40 9.44
N LYS A 25 11.06 8.01 8.17
CA LYS A 25 12.34 7.88 7.48
C LYS A 25 12.60 9.04 6.49
N GLN A 26 11.91 10.17 6.68
CA GLN A 26 12.04 11.38 5.84
C GLN A 26 11.74 11.11 4.36
N ARG A 27 10.87 10.14 4.08
CA ARG A 27 10.33 9.84 2.76
C ARG A 27 8.90 10.31 2.65
N THR A 28 8.40 10.43 1.43
CA THR A 28 7.05 10.93 1.14
C THR A 28 6.10 9.80 0.75
N LYS A 29 4.80 10.08 0.87
CA LYS A 29 3.74 9.21 0.35
C LYS A 29 3.91 8.93 -1.15
N GLN A 30 4.32 9.93 -1.94
CA GLN A 30 4.48 9.79 -3.39
C GLN A 30 5.58 8.78 -3.75
N GLU A 31 6.64 8.68 -2.93
CA GLU A 31 7.67 7.66 -3.11
C GLU A 31 7.13 6.26 -2.80
N VAL A 32 6.29 6.13 -1.76
CA VAL A 32 5.61 4.85 -1.44
C VAL A 32 4.70 4.43 -2.59
N ASP A 33 3.90 5.35 -3.12
CA ASP A 33 3.02 5.11 -4.27
C ASP A 33 3.82 4.61 -5.46
N ARG A 34 4.90 5.30 -5.82
CA ARG A 34 5.76 4.92 -6.95
C ARG A 34 6.42 3.54 -6.77
N ILE A 35 6.81 3.18 -5.55
CA ILE A 35 7.35 1.84 -5.26
C ILE A 35 6.28 0.77 -5.41
N ILE A 36 5.06 1.03 -4.93
CA ILE A 36 3.94 0.10 -5.06
C ILE A 36 3.58 -0.10 -6.53
N GLU A 37 3.53 0.99 -7.32
CA GLU A 37 3.33 0.93 -8.77
C GLU A 37 4.41 0.07 -9.46
N TRP A 38 5.69 0.27 -9.12
CA TRP A 38 6.78 -0.53 -9.67
C TRP A 38 6.67 -2.02 -9.28
N LEU A 39 6.30 -2.31 -8.04
CA LEU A 39 6.23 -3.68 -7.51
C LEU A 39 5.02 -4.46 -8.04
N THR A 40 3.90 -3.77 -8.26
CA THR A 40 2.61 -4.40 -8.62
C THR A 40 2.24 -4.23 -10.09
N GLY A 41 2.87 -3.29 -10.80
CA GLY A 41 2.51 -2.91 -12.16
C GLY A 41 1.20 -2.13 -12.27
N TYR A 42 0.57 -1.75 -11.15
CA TYR A 42 -0.60 -0.87 -11.17
C TYR A 42 -0.16 0.55 -11.52
N ASP A 43 -0.94 1.25 -12.35
CA ASP A 43 -0.72 2.67 -12.66
C ASP A 43 -1.25 3.56 -11.53
N SER A 44 -0.90 4.85 -11.53
CA SER A 44 -1.36 5.84 -10.53
C SER A 44 -2.88 6.04 -10.48
N ALA A 45 -3.64 5.44 -11.42
CA ALA A 45 -5.10 5.40 -11.41
C ALA A 45 -5.66 4.17 -10.66
N GLY A 46 -4.88 3.10 -10.54
CA GLY A 46 -5.20 1.85 -9.84
C GLY A 46 -5.35 1.96 -8.32
N PRO A 47 -4.38 2.52 -7.56
CA PRO A 47 -4.45 2.47 -6.09
C PRO A 47 -5.60 3.31 -5.53
N LYS A 48 -6.05 4.37 -6.22
CA LYS A 48 -7.22 5.15 -5.77
C LYS A 48 -8.54 4.38 -5.84
N LYS A 49 -8.64 3.35 -6.66
CA LYS A 49 -9.85 2.55 -6.83
C LYS A 49 -9.91 1.36 -5.86
N VAL A 50 -8.77 0.81 -5.47
CA VAL A 50 -8.66 -0.31 -4.52
C VAL A 50 -8.65 0.17 -3.06
N LEU A 51 -8.24 1.41 -2.79
CA LEU A 51 -8.27 2.00 -1.44
C LEU A 51 -9.65 2.57 -1.03
N ARG A 52 -10.70 2.35 -1.83
CA ARG A 52 -12.04 2.94 -1.65
C ARG A 52 -13.16 1.95 -1.32
N ASP A 53 -12.87 0.66 -1.25
CA ASP A 53 -13.79 -0.38 -0.77
C ASP A 53 -13.20 -1.09 0.46
#